data_AF-A0A550H1C3-F1
#
_entry.id   AF-A0A550H1C3-F1
#
_cell.length_a   1.000
_cell.length_b   1.000
_cell.length_c   1.000
_cell.angle_alpha   90.00
_cell.angle_beta   90.00
_cell.angle_gamma   90.00
#
_symmetry.space_group_name_H-M   'P 1'
#
loop_
_entity.id
_entity.type
_entity.pdbx_description
1 polymer ?
#
loop_
_entity_poly.entity_id
_entity_poly.type
_entity_poly.pdbx_seq_one_letter_code
_entity_poly.pdbx_strand_id
1 'polypeptide(L)'
;MTRQKNSRGQKQEVVQKEKKVDSKNVEKLSQRLDELKRKGKFVDIAVCPVCKSPNLRRVNSTCGDMTGHLGWLPVMYECLDCGWRGRLEIYATNRKQSWREVAVMAEARDLEAETESEKNE
;
A
#
# COMPACT_ATOMS: atom_id res chain seq x y z
N MET A 1 9.93 36.43 -26.92
CA MET A 1 8.71 35.59 -26.89
C MET A 1 8.95 34.45 -25.90
N THR A 2 8.42 34.57 -24.68
CA THR A 2 8.64 33.65 -23.55
C THR A 2 7.67 32.47 -23.65
N ARG A 3 8.23 31.25 -23.75
CA ARG A 3 7.48 29.99 -23.88
C ARG A 3 7.10 29.47 -22.49
N GLN A 4 5.87 29.73 -22.05
CA GLN A 4 5.29 29.14 -20.84
C GLN A 4 5.22 27.61 -20.99
N LYS A 5 5.91 26.86 -20.14
CA LYS A 5 5.78 25.39 -20.02
C LYS A 5 4.74 25.09 -18.93
N ASN A 6 3.51 24.78 -19.34
CA ASN A 6 2.52 24.15 -18.46
C ASN A 6 2.92 22.70 -18.21
N SER A 7 3.50 22.39 -17.06
CA SER A 7 3.66 21.00 -16.60
C SER A 7 2.34 20.53 -16.00
N ARG A 8 1.57 19.82 -16.83
CA ARG A 8 0.36 19.09 -16.45
C ARG A 8 0.67 18.19 -15.26
N GLY A 9 -0.03 18.38 -14.14
CA GLY A 9 0.03 17.51 -12.98
C GLY A 9 -0.30 16.09 -13.42
N GLN A 10 0.67 15.19 -13.33
CA GLN A 10 0.42 13.76 -13.47
C GLN A 10 -0.37 13.33 -12.23
N LYS A 11 -1.71 13.31 -12.34
CA LYS A 11 -2.54 12.54 -11.43
C LYS A 11 -2.14 11.08 -11.59
N GLN A 12 -1.36 10.54 -10.67
CA GLN A 12 -1.19 9.10 -10.55
C GLN A 12 -2.50 8.54 -10.01
N GLU A 13 -3.44 8.29 -10.91
CA GLU A 13 -4.67 7.58 -10.61
C GLU A 13 -4.34 6.08 -10.50
N VAL A 14 -3.85 5.66 -9.34
CA VAL A 14 -3.84 4.24 -8.96
C VAL A 14 -5.12 3.99 -8.16
N VAL A 15 -6.26 4.07 -8.83
CA VAL A 15 -7.53 3.60 -8.25
C VAL A 15 -7.51 2.08 -8.32
N GLN A 16 -6.97 1.45 -7.28
CA GLN A 16 -7.20 0.04 -7.06
C GLN A 16 -8.66 -0.11 -6.64
N LYS A 17 -9.48 -0.68 -7.52
CA LYS A 17 -10.84 -1.09 -7.16
C LYS A 17 -10.73 -2.15 -6.05
N GLU A 18 -10.95 -1.73 -4.81
CA GLU A 18 -10.96 -2.62 -3.67
C GLU A 18 -12.09 -3.64 -3.83
N LYS A 19 -11.75 -4.92 -3.91
CA LYS A 19 -12.71 -5.94 -3.45
C LYS A 19 -12.70 -5.82 -1.93
N LYS A 20 -13.83 -5.43 -1.34
CA LYS A 20 -14.08 -5.46 0.11
C LYS A 20 -14.01 -6.92 0.58
N VAL A 21 -12.80 -7.45 0.70
CA VAL A 21 -12.55 -8.71 1.36
C VAL A 21 -12.26 -8.34 2.81
N ASP A 22 -13.29 -8.44 3.64
CA ASP A 22 -13.20 -8.47 5.09
C ASP A 22 -12.42 -9.73 5.47
N SER A 23 -11.11 -9.68 5.25
CA SER A 23 -10.26 -10.82 5.49
C SER A 23 -10.00 -10.90 6.98
N LYS A 24 -10.39 -12.02 7.59
CA LYS A 24 -9.98 -12.43 8.96
C LYS A 24 -8.46 -12.27 9.20
N ASN A 25 -7.67 -12.18 8.13
CA ASN A 25 -6.24 -11.95 8.15
C ASN A 25 -5.88 -10.54 8.65
N VAL A 26 -6.63 -9.51 8.25
CA VAL A 26 -6.36 -8.12 8.67
C VAL A 26 -6.62 -7.95 10.16
N GLU A 27 -7.72 -8.50 10.67
CA GLU A 27 -8.04 -8.44 12.11
C GLU A 27 -6.99 -9.15 12.96
N LYS A 28 -6.54 -10.33 12.53
CA LYS A 28 -5.46 -11.05 13.21
C LYS A 28 -4.15 -10.25 13.17
N LEU A 29 -3.84 -9.61 12.04
CA LEU A 29 -2.65 -8.77 11.90
C LEU A 29 -2.71 -7.54 12.81
N SER A 30 -3.84 -6.83 12.88
CA SER A 30 -3.98 -5.65 13.73
C SER A 30 -3.85 -6.00 15.21
N GLN A 31 -4.49 -7.10 15.66
CA GLN A 31 -4.36 -7.59 17.03
C GLN A 31 -2.90 -7.89 17.39
N ARG A 32 -2.16 -8.57 16.50
CA ARG A 32 -0.73 -8.87 16.72
C ARG A 32 0.14 -7.61 16.76
N LEU A 33 -0.15 -6.64 15.90
CA LEU A 33 0.54 -5.36 15.86
C LEU A 33 0.32 -4.55 17.17
N ASP A 34 -0.89 -4.60 17.72
CA ASP A 34 -1.21 -3.99 19.01
C ASP A 34 -0.51 -4.70 20.19
N GLU A 35 -0.46 -6.03 20.19
CA GLU A 35 0.32 -6.79 21.17
C GLU A 35 1.80 -6.41 21.13
N LEU A 36 2.38 -6.27 19.94
CA LEU A 36 3.77 -5.85 19.75
C LEU A 36 3.99 -4.41 20.23
N LYS A 37 3.03 -3.52 19.97
CA LYS A 37 3.06 -2.13 20.43
C LYS A 37 3.06 -2.04 21.96
N ARG A 38 2.22 -2.83 22.63
CA ARG A 38 2.20 -2.95 24.10
C ARG A 38 3.54 -3.45 24.66
N LYS A 39 4.23 -4.30 23.91
CA LYS A 39 5.59 -4.78 24.24
C LYS A 39 6.71 -3.80 23.86
N GLY A 40 6.38 -2.62 23.32
CA GLY A 40 7.35 -1.62 22.88
C GLY A 40 8.11 -1.99 21.59
N LYS A 41 7.64 -2.99 20.85
CA LYS A 41 8.27 -3.45 19.59
C LYS A 41 7.53 -2.85 18.41
N PHE A 42 8.25 -2.09 17.59
CA PHE A 42 7.71 -1.43 16.42
C PHE A 42 8.16 -2.15 15.15
N VAL A 43 7.19 -2.60 14.35
CA VAL A 43 7.46 -3.42 13.15
C VAL A 43 6.63 -2.89 12.00
N ASP A 44 7.25 -2.86 10.83
CA ASP A 44 6.59 -2.57 9.56
C ASP A 44 6.52 -3.89 8.78
N ILE A 45 5.30 -4.33 8.47
CA ILE A 45 5.04 -5.61 7.81
C ILE A 45 4.50 -5.31 6.41
N ALA A 46 5.14 -5.83 5.37
CA ALA A 46 4.64 -5.68 4.01
C ALA A 46 3.38 -6.54 3.80
N VAL A 47 2.35 -5.97 3.18
CA VAL A 47 1.02 -6.57 3.03
C VAL A 47 0.60 -6.50 1.56
N CYS A 48 -0.06 -7.56 1.07
CA CYS A 48 -0.60 -7.60 -0.28
C CYS A 48 -1.76 -6.58 -0.44
N PRO A 49 -1.76 -5.75 -1.49
CA PRO A 49 -2.85 -4.80 -1.74
C PRO A 49 -4.21 -5.46 -2.00
N VAL A 50 -4.22 -6.69 -2.53
CA VAL A 50 -5.46 -7.33 -2.99
C VAL A 50 -6.14 -8.12 -1.88
N CYS A 51 -5.41 -9.05 -1.25
CA CYS A 51 -5.97 -9.96 -0.24
C CYS A 51 -5.62 -9.56 1.20
N LYS A 52 -4.84 -8.48 1.37
CA LYS A 52 -4.40 -7.95 2.67
C LYS A 52 -3.66 -8.98 3.53
N SER A 53 -2.96 -9.92 2.89
CA SER A 53 -2.13 -10.92 3.56
C SER A 53 -0.68 -10.49 3.72
N PRO A 54 0.02 -10.94 4.78
CA PRO A 54 1.42 -10.59 5.03
C PRO A 54 2.41 -11.50 4.24
N ASN A 55 1.90 -12.51 3.53
CA ASN A 55 2.71 -13.52 2.86
C ASN A 55 3.17 -13.02 1.48
N LEU A 56 4.08 -12.05 1.48
CA LEU A 56 4.73 -11.54 0.29
C LEU A 56 6.11 -12.16 0.10
N ARG A 57 6.37 -12.65 -1.11
CA ARG A 57 7.67 -13.11 -1.57
C ARG A 57 8.26 -12.08 -2.53
N ARG A 58 9.54 -11.74 -2.36
CA ARG A 58 10.27 -10.97 -3.36
C ARG A 58 10.54 -11.84 -4.59
N VAL A 59 10.07 -11.40 -5.74
CA VAL A 59 10.28 -12.08 -7.02
C VAL A 59 11.75 -11.91 -7.41
N ASN A 60 12.35 -12.98 -7.94
CA ASN A 60 13.76 -13.00 -8.36
C ASN A 60 14.78 -12.70 -7.25
N SER A 61 14.43 -12.93 -5.98
CA SER A 61 15.39 -12.81 -4.86
C SER A 61 16.67 -13.63 -5.08
N THR A 62 16.55 -14.80 -5.71
CA THR A 62 17.64 -15.75 -5.94
C THR A 62 18.29 -15.59 -7.31
N CYS A 63 17.56 -15.12 -8.32
CA CYS A 63 18.07 -14.89 -9.68
C CYS A 63 18.53 -13.45 -9.92
N GLY A 64 18.41 -12.58 -8.90
CA GLY A 64 18.60 -11.14 -9.00
C GLY A 64 17.47 -10.49 -9.79
N ASP A 65 16.60 -9.71 -9.14
CA ASP A 65 15.91 -8.65 -9.87
C ASP A 65 16.97 -7.61 -10.24
N MET A 66 17.64 -7.81 -11.37
CA MET A 66 18.73 -6.94 -11.84
C MET A 66 18.26 -5.49 -11.92
N THR A 67 16.98 -5.26 -12.27
CA THR A 67 16.41 -3.91 -12.31
C THR A 67 16.16 -3.32 -10.93
N GLY A 68 15.78 -4.16 -9.96
CA GLY A 68 15.60 -3.81 -8.55
C GLY A 68 16.91 -3.51 -7.83
N HIS A 69 17.94 -4.35 -8.02
CA HIS A 69 19.25 -4.18 -7.39
C HIS A 69 20.02 -2.96 -7.90
N LEU A 70 19.81 -2.60 -9.17
CA LEU A 70 20.36 -1.37 -9.76
C LEU A 70 19.59 -0.10 -9.36
N GLY A 71 18.48 -0.24 -8.63
CA GLY A 71 17.64 0.90 -8.22
C GLY A 71 16.90 1.58 -9.37
N TRP A 72 16.82 0.94 -10.55
CA TRP A 72 16.05 1.48 -11.68
C TRP A 72 14.55 1.38 -11.39
N LEU A 73 14.11 0.20 -10.98
CA LEU A 73 12.71 -0.07 -10.70
C LEU A 73 12.55 -0.55 -9.25
N PRO A 74 11.44 -0.23 -8.57
CA PRO A 74 11.17 -0.78 -7.24
C PRO A 74 11.09 -2.31 -7.29
N VAL A 75 11.42 -2.94 -6.17
CA VAL A 75 11.44 -4.41 -6.04
C VAL A 75 10.08 -5.01 -6.40
N MET A 76 10.10 -6.12 -7.14
CA MET A 76 8.87 -6.85 -7.46
C MET A 76 8.50 -7.85 -6.36
N TYR A 77 7.22 -7.86 -5.99
CA TYR A 77 6.63 -8.73 -4.99
C TYR A 77 5.59 -9.65 -5.61
N GLU A 78 5.47 -10.84 -5.03
CA GLU A 78 4.46 -11.85 -5.33
C GLU A 78 3.75 -12.27 -4.03
N CYS A 79 2.43 -12.20 -4.01
CA CYS A 79 1.63 -12.74 -2.92
C CYS A 79 1.43 -14.23 -3.11
N LEU A 80 1.78 -15.02 -2.09
CA LEU A 80 1.64 -16.48 -2.12
C LEU A 80 0.18 -16.93 -1.97
N ASP A 81 -0.70 -16.07 -1.43
CA ASP A 81 -2.10 -16.44 -1.16
C ASP A 81 -3.03 -16.16 -2.35
N CYS A 82 -2.86 -15.03 -3.04
CA CYS A 82 -3.73 -14.63 -4.16
C CYS A 82 -3.02 -14.54 -5.52
N GLY A 83 -1.70 -14.76 -5.57
CA GLY A 83 -0.91 -14.68 -6.79
C GLY A 83 -0.68 -13.26 -7.32
N TRP A 84 -1.03 -12.23 -6.55
CA TRP A 84 -0.78 -10.84 -6.94
C TRP A 84 0.72 -10.61 -7.18
N ARG A 85 1.07 -10.02 -8.33
CA ARG A 85 2.45 -9.63 -8.66
C ARG A 85 2.50 -8.14 -8.99
N GLY A 86 3.40 -7.40 -8.35
CA GLY A 86 3.54 -5.97 -8.58
C GLY A 86 4.76 -5.35 -7.90
N ARG A 87 5.00 -4.07 -8.18
CA ARG A 87 6.12 -3.30 -7.59
C ARG A 87 5.66 -2.31 -6.51
N LEU A 88 4.45 -2.50 -5.98
CA LEU A 88 3.86 -1.68 -4.92
C LEU A 88 4.16 -2.30 -3.55
N GLU A 89 4.59 -1.50 -2.59
CA GLU A 89 4.83 -1.96 -1.23
C GLU A 89 3.88 -1.22 -0.27
N ILE A 90 2.95 -1.97 0.32
CA ILE A 90 2.04 -1.46 1.35
C ILE A 90 2.49 -2.03 2.67
N TYR A 91 2.65 -1.18 3.68
CA TYR A 91 3.05 -1.61 5.01
C TYR A 91 1.92 -1.45 6.01
N ALA A 92 1.73 -2.47 6.84
CA ALA A 92 1.02 -2.35 8.10
C ALA A 92 2.05 -2.05 9.19
N THR A 93 1.86 -0.93 9.90
CA THR A 93 2.75 -0.49 10.98
C THR A 93 1.97 -0.23 12.26
N ASN A 94 2.62 -0.45 13.40
CA ASN A 94 2.13 -0.09 14.72
C ASN A 94 2.82 1.15 15.32
N ARG A 95 3.68 1.80 14.53
CA ARG A 95 4.34 3.05 14.91
C ARG A 95 3.31 4.16 15.10
N LYS A 96 3.66 5.14 15.94
CA LYS A 96 2.87 6.37 16.05
C LYS A 96 3.03 7.13 14.74
N GLN A 97 1.92 7.46 14.11
CA GLN A 97 1.89 8.28 12.90
C GLN A 97 1.88 9.76 13.28
N SER A 98 2.46 10.58 12.41
CA SER A 98 2.38 12.03 12.57
C SER A 98 0.97 12.53 12.25
N TRP A 99 0.58 13.68 12.80
CA TRP A 99 -0.72 14.28 12.52
C TRP A 99 -0.95 14.52 11.02
N ARG A 100 0.13 14.82 10.28
CA ARG A 100 0.09 15.03 8.83
C ARG A 100 -0.25 13.76 8.08
N GLU A 101 0.38 12.64 8.44
CA GLU A 101 0.06 11.34 7.85
C GLU A 101 -1.41 11.00 8.09
N VAL A 102 -1.89 11.16 9.32
CA VAL A 102 -3.29 10.88 9.68
C VAL A 102 -4.25 11.76 8.89
N ALA A 103 -3.92 13.05 8.69
CA ALA A 103 -4.73 13.95 7.88
C ALA A 103 -4.82 13.50 6.41
N VAL A 104 -3.69 13.17 5.79
CA VAL A 104 -3.67 12.68 4.39
C VAL A 104 -4.48 11.40 4.23
N MET A 105 -4.39 10.47 5.21
CA MET A 105 -5.20 9.24 5.19
C MET A 105 -6.69 9.51 5.38
N ALA A 106 -7.07 10.50 6.16
CA ALA A 106 -8.47 10.91 6.32
C ALA A 106 -9.00 11.55 5.04
N GLU A 107 -8.25 12.49 4.46
CA GLU A 107 -8.60 13.15 3.20
C GLU A 107 -8.80 12.12 2.06
N ALA A 108 -7.92 11.11 1.97
CA ALA A 108 -8.06 10.05 0.98
C ALA A 108 -9.36 9.24 1.15
N ARG A 109 -9.79 9.00 2.39
CA ARG A 109 -11.06 8.28 2.68
C ARG A 109 -12.28 9.12 2.33
N ASP A 110 -12.22 10.42 2.59
CA ASP A 110 -13.32 11.34 2.26
C ASP A 110 -13.53 11.40 0.74
N LEU A 111 -12.44 11.46 -0.04
CA LEU A 111 -12.49 11.38 -1.50
C LEU A 111 -13.09 10.06 -2.01
N GLU A 112 -12.75 8.93 -1.39
CA GLU A 112 -13.36 7.64 -1.75
C GLU A 112 -14.87 7.65 -1.51
N ALA A 113 -15.33 8.19 -0.38
CA ALA A 113 -16.75 8.30 -0.05
C ALA A 113 -17.53 9.18 -1.05
N GLU A 114 -16.95 10.32 -1.44
CA GLU A 114 -17.53 11.19 -2.48
C GLU A 114 -17.67 10.43 -3.81
N THR A 115 -16.62 9.74 -4.27
CA THR A 115 -16.68 8.96 -5.52
C THR A 115 -17.60 7.74 -5.47
N GLU A 116 -17.89 7.18 -4.29
CA GLU A 116 -18.90 6.14 -4.12
C GLU A 116 -20.31 6.74 -4.19
N SER A 117 -20.52 7.94 -3.64
CA SER A 117 -21.83 8.63 -3.72
C SER A 117 -22.21 9.03 -5.15
N GLU A 118 -21.26 9.56 -5.93
CA GLU A 118 -21.48 9.95 -7.34
C GLU A 118 -21.74 8.75 -8.29
N LYS A 119 -21.36 7.53 -7.89
CA LYS A 119 -21.60 6.30 -8.69
C LYS A 119 -22.95 5.64 -8.41
N ASN A 120 -23.62 6.04 -7.33
CA ASN A 120 -24.90 5.49 -6.90
C ASN A 120 -26.08 6.41 -7.25
N GLU A 121 -25.83 7.53 -7.92
CA GLU A 121 -26.80 8.47 -8.49
C GLU A 121 -26.85 8.33 -10.02
#